data_AF-A0A366DLN9-F1
#
_entry.id   AF-A0A366DLN9-F1
#
_cell.length_a   1.000
_cell.length_b   1.000
_cell.length_c   1.000
_cell.angle_alpha   90.00
_cell.angle_beta   90.00
_cell.angle_gamma   90.00
#
_symmetry.space_group_name_H-M   'P 1'
#
loop_
_entity.id
_entity.type
_entity.pdbx_description
1 polymer ?
#
loop_
_entity_poly.entity_id
_entity_poly.type
_entity_poly.pdbx_seq_one_letter_code
_entity_poly.pdbx_strand_id
1 'polypeptide(L)' 'MKQIKEHIPHCYTWLANGNKALFKRYVASYIERNVPGYKLLRVEDKGTVAVCIKK' A
#
# COMPACT_ATOMS: atom_id res chain seq x y z
N MET A 1 -11.98 -11.09 9.34
CA MET A 1 -11.81 -9.69 8.89
C MET A 1 -11.68 -9.68 7.37
N LYS A 2 -12.40 -8.79 6.65
CA LYS A 2 -12.35 -8.73 5.18
C LYS A 2 -11.08 -8.03 4.73
N GLN A 3 -10.25 -8.71 3.95
CA GLN A 3 -9.05 -8.15 3.32
C GLN A 3 -9.32 -7.92 1.84
N ILE A 4 -8.76 -6.83 1.30
CA ILE A 4 -8.78 -6.55 -0.14
C ILE A 4 -7.35 -6.33 -0.62
N LYS A 5 -7.13 -6.56 -1.91
CA LYS A 5 -5.86 -6.27 -2.59
C LYS A 5 -6.08 -5.08 -3.52
N GLU A 6 -5.22 -4.09 -3.39
CA GLU A 6 -5.25 -2.88 -4.20
C GLU A 6 -3.92 -2.72 -4.94
N HIS A 7 -3.98 -2.41 -6.23
CA HIS A 7 -2.77 -2.16 -7.00
C HIS A 7 -2.22 -0.77 -6.71
N ILE A 8 -0.92 -0.71 -6.43
CA ILE A 8 -0.20 0.53 -6.18
C ILE A 8 0.41 0.99 -7.51
N PRO A 9 0.33 2.28 -7.86
CA PRO A 9 1.00 2.82 -9.04
C PRO A 9 2.50 2.48 -9.07
N HIS A 10 2.97 1.96 -10.21
CA HIS A 10 4.37 1.51 -10.39
C HIS A 10 5.41 2.64 -10.23
N CYS A 11 5.00 3.90 -10.34
CA CYS A 11 5.87 5.08 -10.33
C CYS A 11 6.70 5.26 -9.05
N TYR A 12 6.37 4.56 -7.96
CA TYR A 12 7.12 4.61 -6.70
C TYR A 12 7.66 3.24 -6.25
N THR A 13 7.68 2.23 -7.11
CA THR A 13 8.23 0.91 -6.76
C THR A 13 9.75 0.94 -6.52
N TRP A 14 10.48 1.85 -7.18
CA TRP A 14 11.91 2.08 -6.93
C TRP A 14 12.20 2.54 -5.49
N LEU A 15 11.25 3.27 -4.87
CA LEU A 15 11.31 3.69 -3.48
C LEU A 15 11.21 2.50 -2.51
N ALA A 16 10.57 1.41 -2.90
CA ALA A 16 10.53 0.18 -2.11
C ALA A 16 11.92 -0.45 -1.93
N ASN A 17 12.85 -0.19 -2.85
CA ASN A 17 14.22 -0.69 -2.78
C ASN A 17 15.18 0.27 -2.06
N GLY A 18 14.99 1.59 -2.19
CA GLY A 18 15.87 2.59 -1.58
C GLY A 18 15.45 3.09 -0.20
N ASN A 19 14.15 3.22 0.07
CA ASN A 19 13.64 3.71 1.35
C ASN A 19 12.25 3.13 1.68
N LYS A 20 12.27 1.90 2.24
CA LYS A 20 11.07 1.13 2.60
C LYS A 20 10.14 1.88 3.56
N ALA A 21 10.66 2.71 4.45
CA ALA A 21 9.85 3.45 5.42
C ALA A 21 9.03 4.54 4.73
N LEU A 22 9.67 5.32 3.85
CA LEU A 22 8.99 6.34 3.05
C LEU A 22 7.96 5.69 2.10
N PHE A 23 8.33 4.58 1.47
CA PHE A 23 7.42 3.83 0.62
C PHE A 23 6.16 3.35 1.39
N LYS A 24 6.32 2.75 2.58
CA LYS A 24 5.16 2.33 3.40
C LYS A 24 4.25 3.51 3.76
N ARG A 25 4.80 4.69 4.09
CA ARG A 25 4.01 5.90 4.37
C ARG A 25 3.23 6.36 3.14
N TYR A 26 3.89 6.41 1.98
CA TYR A 26 3.24 6.72 0.70
C TYR A 26 2.06 5.78 0.44
N VAL A 27 2.27 4.47 0.54
CA VAL A 27 1.20 3.48 0.30
C VAL A 27 0.08 3.62 1.33
N ALA A 28 0.40 3.82 2.60
CA ALA A 28 -0.61 4.01 3.63
C ALA A 28 -1.51 5.22 3.32
N SER A 29 -0.91 6.37 2.99
CA SER A 29 -1.66 7.57 2.60
C SER A 29 -2.45 7.40 1.29
N TYR A 30 -1.90 6.64 0.32
CA TYR A 30 -2.62 6.30 -0.91
C TYR A 30 -3.88 5.49 -0.62
N ILE A 31 -3.77 4.46 0.22
CA ILE A 31 -4.91 3.62 0.61
C ILE A 31 -5.94 4.41 1.41
N GLU A 32 -5.53 5.25 2.35
CA GLU A 32 -6.47 6.08 3.12
C GLU A 32 -7.27 7.04 2.25
N ARG A 33 -6.69 7.53 1.14
CA ARG A 33 -7.36 8.45 0.21
C ARG A 33 -8.24 7.74 -0.82
N ASN A 34 -7.78 6.61 -1.36
CA ASN A 34 -8.44 5.94 -2.49
C ASN A 34 -9.37 4.79 -2.07
N VAL A 35 -9.13 4.21 -0.89
CA VAL A 35 -9.85 3.03 -0.40
C VAL A 35 -10.49 3.35 0.97
N PRO A 36 -11.58 4.15 0.98
CA PRO A 36 -12.21 4.57 2.23
C PRO A 36 -12.68 3.38 3.06
N GLY A 37 -12.44 3.46 4.37
CA GLY A 37 -12.81 2.39 5.31
C GLY A 37 -11.81 1.22 5.38
N TYR A 38 -10.64 1.33 4.76
CA TYR A 38 -9.57 0.34 4.87
C TYR A 38 -8.27 0.95 5.41
N LYS A 39 -7.38 0.10 5.94
CA LYS A 39 -6.01 0.45 6.34
C LYS A 39 -5.02 -0.45 5.62
N LEU A 40 -3.84 0.07 5.33
CA LEU A 40 -2.72 -0.74 4.84
C LEU A 40 -2.31 -1.76 5.92
N LEU A 41 -2.34 -3.05 5.58
CA LEU A 41 -1.85 -4.12 6.43
C LEU A 41 -0.40 -4.46 6.08
N ARG A 42 -0.13 -4.70 4.79
CA ARG A 42 1.21 -5.00 4.27
C ARG A 42 1.27 -4.71 2.77
N VAL A 43 2.49 -4.69 2.23
CA VAL A 43 2.74 -4.57 0.80
C VAL A 43 3.37 -5.88 0.31
N GLU A 44 2.84 -6.41 -0.77
CA GLU A 44 3.26 -7.63 -1.46
C GLU A 44 3.79 -7.31 -2.86
N ASP A 45 4.19 -8.36 -3.58
CA ASP A 45 4.63 -8.30 -4.99
C ASP A 45 5.63 -7.19 -5.30
N LYS A 46 6.72 -7.13 -4.51
CA LYS A 46 7.81 -6.14 -4.69
C LYS A 46 7.35 -4.67 -4.65
N GLY A 47 6.22 -4.37 -3.99
CA GLY A 47 5.73 -3.00 -3.87
C GLY A 47 4.60 -2.63 -4.83
N THR A 48 4.03 -3.59 -5.56
CA THR A 48 2.95 -3.32 -6.54
C THR A 48 1.57 -3.60 -5.96
N VAL A 49 1.45 -4.37 -4.87
CA VAL A 49 0.17 -4.77 -4.30
C VAL A 49 0.08 -4.39 -2.82
N ALA A 50 -0.87 -3.54 -2.47
CA ALA A 50 -1.24 -3.25 -1.09
C ALA A 50 -2.31 -4.24 -0.62
N VAL A 51 -2.01 -4.99 0.44
CA VAL A 51 -3.03 -5.75 1.16
C VAL A 51 -3.63 -4.84 2.22
N CYS A 52 -4.94 -4.62 2.12
CA CYS A 52 -5.67 -3.71 2.97
C CYS A 52 -6.67 -4.48 3.83
N ILE A 53 -6.89 -4.01 5.05
CA ILE A 53 -7.86 -4.58 5.98
C ILE A 53 -8.93 -3.56 6.31
N LYS A 54 -10.20 -3.99 6.37
CA LYS A 54 -11.31 -3.12 6.76
C LYS A 54 -11.05 -2.54 8.16
N LYS A 55 -11.25 -1.22 8.29
CA LYS A 55 -11.20 -0.50 9.57
C LYS A 55 -12.18 -1.08 10.58
#